data_AF-A0A1I9G9M5-F1
#
_entry.id   AF-A0A1I9G9M5-F1
#
_cell.length_a   1.000
_cell.length_b   1.000
_cell.length_c   1.000
_cell.angle_alpha   90.00
_cell.angle_beta   90.00
_cell.angle_gamma   90.00
#
_symmetry.space_group_name_H-M   'P 1'
#
loop_
_entity.id
_entity.type
_entity.pdbx_description
1 polymer ?
#
loop_
_entity_poly.entity_id
_entity_poly.type
_entity_poly.pdbx_seq_one_letter_code
_entity_poly.pdbx_strand_id
1 'polypeptide(L)'
;MTVSLVVIMFELTGSLEFIVPTMVATMFAKWIGDAFYKMGIYDAHIDLNGYPFLDNKGEYPYSTVAIQVMKPGPGGGMLRVITQDTMTVGDIEVLLRETNFNGFPVVVSEENLYLVGFCPRRDLQLALHSARKLQPYVVTNSIVYFKSDVPETAEGIPAPLRFRKLIDLVIFY
;
A
#
# COMPACT_ATOMS: atom_id res chain seq x y z
N MET A 1 22.62 6.51 -13.48
CA MET A 1 22.21 7.70 -14.25
C MET A 1 23.28 8.01 -15.28
N THR A 2 22.99 8.03 -16.58
CA THR A 2 24.00 8.33 -17.63
C THR A 2 23.42 9.16 -18.78
N VAL A 3 22.33 8.70 -19.39
CA VAL A 3 21.75 9.35 -20.58
C VAL A 3 21.15 10.72 -20.23
N SER A 4 20.43 10.83 -19.11
CA SER A 4 19.78 12.09 -18.70
C SER A 4 20.79 13.21 -18.41
N LEU A 5 21.92 12.89 -17.78
CA LEU A 5 22.96 13.88 -17.48
C LEU A 5 23.59 14.46 -18.76
N VAL A 6 23.86 13.60 -19.75
CA VAL A 6 24.43 14.04 -21.04
C VAL A 6 23.45 14.95 -21.78
N VAL A 7 22.15 14.61 -21.78
CA VAL A 7 21.11 15.43 -22.42
C VAL A 7 20.97 16.79 -21.71
N ILE A 8 21.00 16.83 -20.37
CA ILE A 8 20.96 18.09 -19.62
C ILE A 8 22.16 18.98 -19.98
N MET A 9 23.38 18.44 -20.00
CA MET A 9 24.58 19.20 -20.35
C MET A 9 24.57 19.70 -21.80
N PHE A 10 24.08 18.86 -22.71
CA PHE A 10 23.86 19.24 -24.11
C PHE A 10 22.87 20.42 -24.21
N GLU A 11 21.70 20.31 -23.58
CA GLU A 11 20.65 21.34 -23.63
C GLU A 11 21.15 22.67 -23.05
N LEU A 12 21.88 22.63 -21.93
CA LEU A 12 22.46 23.82 -21.30
C LEU A 12 23.57 24.48 -22.14
N THR A 13 24.31 23.69 -22.93
CA THR A 13 25.41 24.19 -23.76
C THR A 13 24.92 24.63 -25.16
N GLY A 14 23.82 24.05 -25.65
CA GLY A 14 23.23 24.35 -26.95
C GLY A 14 24.09 23.96 -28.16
N SER A 15 25.14 23.15 -27.95
CA SER A 15 26.08 22.74 -29.00
C SER A 15 26.03 21.23 -29.26
N LEU A 16 25.63 20.87 -30.48
CA LEU A 16 25.53 19.48 -30.94
C LEU A 16 26.91 18.84 -31.16
N GLU A 17 27.95 19.63 -31.42
CA GLU A 17 29.30 19.11 -31.70
C GLU A 17 29.91 18.38 -30.49
N PHE A 18 29.56 18.82 -29.27
CA PHE A 18 30.11 18.25 -28.03
C PHE A 18 29.30 17.08 -27.45
N ILE A 19 28.22 16.64 -28.11
CA ILE A 19 27.36 15.58 -27.57
C ILE A 19 28.07 14.22 -27.51
N VAL A 20 28.75 13.83 -28.59
CA VAL A 20 29.43 12.53 -28.69
C VAL A 20 30.62 12.44 -27.72
N PRO A 21 31.55 13.42 -27.67
CA PRO A 21 32.64 13.39 -26.70
C PRO A 21 32.17 13.35 -25.25
N THR A 22 31.11 14.10 -24.91
CA THR A 22 30.54 14.13 -23.55
C THR A 22 29.88 12.81 -23.17
N MET A 23 29.20 12.14 -24.11
CA MET A 23 28.63 10.82 -23.88
C MET A 23 29.72 9.77 -23.60
N VAL A 24 30.78 9.77 -24.38
CA VAL A 24 31.92 8.86 -24.18
C VAL A 24 32.59 9.12 -22.82
N ALA A 25 32.88 10.38 -22.50
CA ALA A 25 33.51 10.75 -21.23
C ALA A 25 32.67 10.33 -20.01
N THR A 26 31.36 10.57 -20.04
CA THR A 26 30.46 10.19 -18.94
C THR A 26 30.28 8.68 -18.80
N MET A 27 30.28 7.94 -19.92
CA MET A 27 30.29 6.48 -19.89
C MET A 27 31.56 5.92 -19.27
N PHE A 28 32.74 6.42 -19.67
CA PHE A 28 34.01 6.01 -19.07
C PHE A 28 34.08 6.35 -17.58
N ALA A 29 33.66 7.56 -17.20
CA ALA A 29 33.61 7.97 -15.80
C ALA A 29 32.71 7.05 -14.97
N LYS A 30 31.52 6.70 -15.48
CA LYS A 30 30.65 5.73 -14.82
C LYS A 30 31.30 4.36 -14.71
N TRP A 31 31.91 3.86 -15.79
CA TRP A 31 32.48 2.52 -15.79
C TRP A 31 33.63 2.39 -14.79
N ILE A 32 34.50 3.39 -14.72
CA ILE A 32 35.58 3.45 -13.72
C ILE A 32 34.98 3.57 -12.32
N GLY A 33 33.99 4.44 -12.11
CA GLY A 33 33.31 4.59 -10.82
C GLY A 33 32.68 3.29 -10.34
N ASP A 34 31.89 2.63 -11.19
CA ASP A 34 31.24 1.35 -10.89
C ASP A 34 32.25 0.22 -10.60
N ALA A 35 33.48 0.32 -11.14
CA ALA A 35 34.56 -0.64 -10.86
C ALA A 35 35.14 -0.49 -9.45
N PHE A 36 35.21 0.72 -8.90
CA PHE A 36 35.65 0.96 -7.52
C PHE A 36 34.51 0.77 -6.51
N TYR A 37 33.33 1.31 -6.82
CA TYR A 37 32.17 1.26 -5.93
C TYR A 37 30.88 1.26 -6.75
N LYS A 38 30.08 0.20 -6.59
CA LYS A 38 28.88 -0.03 -7.40
C LYS A 38 27.70 0.91 -7.09
N MET A 39 27.68 1.53 -5.91
CA MET A 39 26.57 2.37 -5.46
C MET A 39 26.84 3.86 -5.76
N GLY A 40 25.85 4.56 -6.30
CA GLY A 40 25.92 6.01 -6.46
C GLY A 40 25.84 6.73 -5.11
N ILE A 41 26.17 8.03 -5.11
CA ILE A 41 26.05 8.87 -3.91
C ILE A 41 24.61 8.90 -3.34
N TYR A 42 23.60 8.87 -4.21
CA TYR A 42 22.20 8.85 -3.80
C TYR A 42 21.81 7.50 -3.18
N ASP A 43 22.27 6.39 -3.76
CA ASP A 43 22.02 5.06 -3.23
C ASP A 43 22.67 4.93 -1.84
N ALA A 44 23.90 5.43 -1.68
CA ALA A 44 24.59 5.48 -0.40
C ALA A 44 23.84 6.34 0.64
N HIS A 45 23.22 7.45 0.22
CA HIS A 45 22.45 8.30 1.12
C HIS A 45 21.10 7.66 1.51
N ILE A 46 20.47 6.90 0.61
CA ILE A 46 19.27 6.11 0.91
C ILE A 46 19.58 5.06 1.98
N ASP A 47 20.68 4.34 1.80
CA ASP A 47 21.14 3.29 2.72
C ASP A 47 21.52 3.89 4.09
N LEU A 48 22.27 4.99 4.09
CA LEU A 48 22.67 5.68 5.33
C LEU A 48 21.47 6.15 6.18
N ASN A 49 20.38 6.57 5.54
CA ASN A 49 19.16 6.98 6.22
C ASN A 49 18.22 5.81 6.54
N GLY A 50 18.54 4.59 6.11
CA GLY A 50 17.72 3.41 6.35
C GLY A 50 16.35 3.47 5.67
N TYR A 51 16.23 4.15 4.53
CA TYR A 51 14.94 4.22 3.83
C TYR A 51 14.63 2.88 3.13
N PRO A 52 13.37 2.40 3.19
CA PRO A 52 12.97 1.18 2.50
C PRO A 52 12.86 1.43 0.99
N PHE A 53 13.98 1.28 0.28
CA PHE A 53 14.07 1.42 -1.17
C PHE A 53 14.19 0.04 -1.83
N LEU A 54 13.31 -0.23 -2.78
CA LEU A 54 13.36 -1.47 -3.57
C LEU A 54 14.08 -1.18 -4.89
N ASP A 55 15.31 -1.69 -5.02
CA ASP A 55 16.07 -1.53 -6.26
C ASP A 55 15.58 -2.52 -7.32
N ASN A 56 15.17 -1.99 -8.47
CA ASN A 56 14.77 -2.77 -9.65
C ASN A 56 15.96 -3.49 -10.31
N LYS A 57 17.20 -3.08 -10.00
CA LYS A 57 18.45 -3.64 -10.53
C LYS A 57 19.20 -4.49 -9.52
N GLY A 58 18.65 -4.67 -8.32
CA GLY A 58 19.25 -5.49 -7.29
C GLY A 58 19.37 -6.94 -7.74
N GLU A 59 20.58 -7.48 -7.72
CA GLU A 59 20.78 -8.93 -7.76
C GLU A 59 20.40 -9.47 -6.39
N TYR A 60 19.16 -9.95 -6.24
CA TYR A 60 18.74 -10.64 -5.03
C TYR A 60 19.24 -12.10 -5.13
N PRO A 61 20.25 -12.52 -4.35
CA PRO A 61 20.84 -13.85 -4.48
C PRO A 61 19.88 -14.98 -4.08
N TYR A 62 18.72 -14.64 -3.49
CA TYR A 62 17.72 -15.58 -3.03
C TYR A 62 16.42 -15.41 -3.83
N SER A 63 15.91 -16.52 -4.38
CA SER A 63 14.54 -16.61 -4.88
C SER A 63 13.58 -16.71 -3.70
N THR A 64 13.38 -15.60 -2.98
CA THR A 64 12.46 -15.55 -1.85
C THR A 64 11.04 -15.66 -2.38
N VAL A 65 10.28 -16.62 -1.87
CA VAL A 65 8.87 -16.79 -2.22
C VAL A 65 7.99 -15.91 -1.33
N ALA A 66 6.84 -15.47 -1.83
CA ALA A 66 5.94 -14.56 -1.11
C ALA A 66 5.59 -15.05 0.32
N ILE A 67 5.42 -16.37 0.50
CA ILE A 67 5.13 -16.99 1.81
C ILE A 67 6.22 -16.75 2.86
N GLN A 68 7.48 -16.54 2.46
CA GLN A 68 8.59 -16.29 3.39
C GLN A 68 8.61 -14.85 3.92
N VAL A 69 8.03 -13.90 3.17
CA VAL A 69 8.07 -12.47 3.49
C VAL A 69 6.73 -11.92 3.97
N MET A 70 5.62 -12.59 3.64
CA MET A 70 4.29 -12.15 4.03
C MET A 70 4.13 -12.06 5.55
N LYS A 71 3.26 -11.15 5.99
CA LYS A 71 2.88 -10.99 7.39
C LYS A 71 1.36 -11.17 7.53
N PRO A 72 0.89 -12.01 8.48
CA PRO A 72 1.67 -12.87 9.36
C PRO A 72 2.36 -14.00 8.58
N GLY A 73 3.62 -14.28 8.92
CA GLY A 73 4.39 -15.36 8.30
C GLY A 73 4.06 -16.72 8.94
N PRO A 74 4.75 -17.80 8.55
CA PRO A 74 4.63 -19.10 9.20
C PRO A 74 4.92 -18.99 10.70
N GLY A 75 3.95 -19.30 11.55
CA GLY A 75 4.05 -19.15 13.02
C GLY A 75 3.77 -17.73 13.56
N GLY A 76 3.39 -16.79 12.70
CA GLY A 76 2.85 -15.51 13.12
C GLY A 76 1.43 -15.65 13.69
N GLY A 77 0.99 -14.64 14.44
CA GLY A 77 -0.40 -14.55 14.92
C GLY A 77 -1.42 -14.43 13.79
N MET A 78 -2.70 -14.32 14.15
CA MET A 78 -3.78 -14.24 13.17
C MET A 78 -3.73 -12.91 12.38
N LEU A 79 -3.98 -12.97 11.08
CA LEU A 79 -4.11 -11.79 10.22
C LEU A 79 -5.34 -11.00 10.68
N ARG A 80 -5.18 -9.69 10.90
CA ARG A 80 -6.32 -8.82 11.22
C ARG A 80 -7.08 -8.53 9.92
N VAL A 81 -8.31 -9.01 9.85
CA VAL A 81 -9.20 -8.88 8.70
C VAL A 81 -10.46 -8.12 9.08
N ILE A 82 -11.20 -7.64 8.08
CA ILE A 82 -12.55 -7.11 8.26
C ILE A 82 -13.54 -8.05 7.58
N THR A 83 -14.59 -8.47 8.27
CA THR A 83 -15.64 -9.28 7.64
C THR A 83 -16.59 -8.41 6.84
N GLN A 84 -17.20 -8.97 5.79
CA GLN A 84 -18.07 -8.20 4.91
C GLN A 84 -19.39 -7.74 5.57
N ASP A 85 -19.89 -8.44 6.59
CA ASP A 85 -21.24 -8.21 7.14
C ASP A 85 -21.46 -8.61 8.61
N THR A 86 -20.40 -8.97 9.36
CA THR A 86 -20.54 -9.38 10.77
C THR A 86 -19.99 -8.39 11.78
N MET A 87 -19.03 -7.54 11.39
CA MET A 87 -18.40 -6.58 12.30
C MET A 87 -19.28 -5.36 12.57
N THR A 88 -19.27 -4.91 13.81
CA THR A 88 -19.92 -3.66 14.23
C THR A 88 -18.99 -2.45 14.08
N VAL A 89 -19.57 -1.24 14.15
CA VAL A 89 -18.82 0.01 14.23
C VAL A 89 -17.82 -0.01 15.39
N GLY A 90 -18.21 -0.56 16.54
CA GLY A 90 -17.35 -0.72 17.70
C GLY A 90 -16.15 -1.63 17.43
N ASP A 91 -16.37 -2.76 16.77
CA ASP A 91 -15.30 -3.70 16.44
C ASP A 91 -14.27 -3.06 15.50
N ILE A 92 -14.73 -2.28 14.53
CA ILE A 92 -13.83 -1.55 13.62
C ILE A 92 -13.09 -0.44 14.37
N GLU A 93 -13.74 0.30 15.28
CA GLU A 93 -13.08 1.31 16.11
C GLU A 93 -12.01 0.70 17.01
N VAL A 94 -12.27 -0.47 17.60
CA VAL A 94 -11.29 -1.23 18.39
C VAL A 94 -10.15 -1.72 17.50
N LEU A 95 -10.44 -2.29 16.35
CA LEU A 95 -9.44 -2.71 15.36
C LEU A 95 -8.52 -1.56 14.96
N LEU A 96 -9.08 -0.38 14.70
CA LEU A 96 -8.34 0.83 14.38
C LEU A 96 -7.51 1.30 15.57
N ARG A 97 -7.98 1.17 16.81
CA ARG A 97 -7.23 1.57 18.00
C ARG A 97 -6.07 0.63 18.33
N GLU A 98 -6.25 -0.67 18.14
CA GLU A 98 -5.26 -1.69 18.52
C GLU A 98 -4.16 -1.87 17.48
N THR A 99 -4.41 -1.49 16.23
CA THR A 99 -3.49 -1.75 15.12
C THR A 99 -3.01 -0.46 14.46
N ASN A 100 -1.76 -0.47 13.99
CA ASN A 100 -1.13 0.62 13.23
C ASN A 100 -1.02 0.30 11.73
N PHE A 101 -1.89 -0.58 11.21
CA PHE A 101 -1.91 -0.93 9.80
C PHE A 101 -2.57 0.16 8.97
N ASN A 102 -2.08 0.39 7.74
CA ASN A 102 -2.62 1.40 6.83
C ASN A 102 -3.86 0.94 6.05
N GLY A 103 -4.25 -0.33 6.18
CA GLY A 103 -5.46 -0.87 5.61
C GLY A 103 -5.63 -2.34 5.97
N PHE A 104 -6.80 -2.87 5.61
CA PHE A 104 -7.24 -4.19 6.03
C PHE A 104 -7.85 -4.94 4.86
N PRO A 105 -7.56 -6.24 4.70
CA PRO A 105 -8.28 -7.09 3.75
C PRO A 105 -9.72 -7.31 4.25
N VAL A 106 -10.67 -7.23 3.33
CA VAL A 106 -12.08 -7.53 3.57
C VAL A 106 -12.37 -8.95 3.11
N VAL A 107 -12.89 -9.79 4.00
CA VAL A 107 -13.17 -11.21 3.74
C VAL A 107 -14.66 -11.54 3.91
N VAL A 108 -15.09 -12.67 3.37
CA VAL A 108 -16.49 -13.14 3.47
C VAL A 108 -16.88 -13.39 4.93
N SER A 109 -16.09 -14.15 5.68
CA SER A 109 -16.27 -14.37 7.13
C SER A 109 -14.97 -14.85 7.79
N GLU A 110 -14.93 -14.98 9.11
CA GLU A 110 -13.76 -15.55 9.81
C GLU A 110 -13.58 -17.05 9.52
N GLU A 111 -14.66 -17.77 9.25
CA GLU A 111 -14.62 -19.17 8.82
C GLU A 111 -14.24 -19.31 7.33
N ASN A 112 -14.57 -18.29 6.53
CA ASN A 112 -14.35 -18.27 5.10
C ASN A 112 -13.56 -17.03 4.67
N LEU A 113 -12.24 -17.18 4.66
CA LEU A 113 -11.28 -16.11 4.36
C LEU A 113 -11.16 -15.75 2.87
N TYR A 114 -12.18 -16.02 2.05
CA TYR A 114 -12.21 -15.52 0.67
C TYR A 114 -12.14 -13.99 0.67
N LEU A 115 -11.15 -13.47 -0.06
CA LEU A 115 -10.88 -12.04 -0.18
C LEU A 115 -11.94 -11.39 -1.08
N VAL A 116 -12.67 -10.42 -0.53
CA VAL A 116 -13.62 -9.59 -1.27
C VAL A 116 -12.94 -8.34 -1.82
N GLY A 117 -12.03 -7.75 -1.03
CA GLY A 117 -11.39 -6.50 -1.38
C GLY A 117 -10.39 -6.01 -0.34
N PHE A 118 -9.91 -4.78 -0.53
CA PHE A 118 -9.05 -4.10 0.43
C PHE A 118 -9.66 -2.77 0.84
N CYS A 119 -9.56 -2.44 2.13
CA CYS A 119 -10.10 -1.20 2.68
C CYS A 119 -9.00 -0.37 3.35
N PRO A 120 -8.69 0.83 2.83
CA PRO A 120 -7.73 1.73 3.45
C PRO A 120 -8.21 2.24 4.82
N ARG A 121 -7.28 2.35 5.77
CA ARG A 121 -7.56 2.85 7.12
C ARG A 121 -8.13 4.27 7.10
N ARG A 122 -7.56 5.14 6.27
CA ARG A 122 -7.99 6.54 6.12
C ARG A 122 -9.45 6.62 5.74
N ASP A 123 -9.87 5.78 4.79
CA ASP A 123 -11.23 5.80 4.26
C ASP A 123 -12.22 5.25 5.28
N LEU A 124 -11.85 4.21 6.04
CA LEU A 124 -12.62 3.73 7.19
C LEU A 124 -12.82 4.84 8.24
N GLN A 125 -11.76 5.53 8.62
CA GLN A 125 -11.84 6.60 9.62
C GLN A 125 -12.75 7.76 9.15
N LEU A 126 -12.60 8.20 7.90
CA LEU A 126 -13.43 9.25 7.32
C LEU A 126 -14.89 8.84 7.23
N ALA A 127 -15.15 7.59 6.86
CA ALA A 127 -16.51 7.08 6.73
C ALA A 127 -17.20 6.89 8.08
N LEU A 128 -16.49 6.37 9.10
CA LEU A 128 -17.02 6.27 10.47
C LEU A 128 -17.29 7.64 11.08
N HIS A 129 -16.38 8.60 10.88
CA HIS A 129 -16.57 9.97 11.35
C HIS A 129 -17.78 10.64 10.67
N SER A 130 -17.89 10.50 9.35
CA SER A 130 -19.04 11.00 8.57
C SER A 130 -20.34 10.35 9.00
N ALA A 131 -20.35 9.04 9.23
CA ALA A 131 -21.53 8.28 9.65
C ALA A 131 -22.05 8.77 11.00
N ARG A 132 -21.18 8.88 12.02
CA ARG A 132 -21.57 9.38 13.35
C ARG A 132 -22.10 10.82 13.32
N LYS A 133 -21.61 11.65 12.40
CA LYS A 133 -22.03 13.06 12.27
C LYS A 133 -23.34 13.21 11.51
N LEU A 134 -23.53 12.45 10.44
CA LEU A 134 -24.66 12.62 9.51
C LEU A 134 -25.86 11.73 9.85
N GLN A 135 -25.65 10.62 10.57
CA GLN A 135 -26.67 9.61 10.83
C GLN A 135 -26.87 9.43 12.35
N PRO A 136 -27.89 10.07 12.97
CA PRO A 136 -28.08 10.06 14.42
C PRO A 136 -28.43 8.67 14.99
N TYR A 137 -28.80 7.70 14.15
CA TYR A 137 -29.17 6.34 14.54
C TYR A 137 -28.03 5.31 14.39
N VAL A 138 -26.83 5.75 14.00
CA VAL A 138 -25.64 4.89 13.96
C VAL A 138 -25.03 4.84 15.35
N VAL A 139 -25.02 3.65 15.92
CA VAL A 139 -24.47 3.39 17.26
C VAL A 139 -23.30 2.42 17.16
N THR A 140 -22.55 2.24 18.25
CA THR A 140 -21.41 1.32 18.30
C THR A 140 -21.77 -0.11 17.89
N ASN A 141 -23.01 -0.55 18.18
CA ASN A 141 -23.52 -1.88 17.80
C ASN A 141 -24.10 -1.94 16.38
N SER A 142 -24.06 -0.85 15.60
CA SER A 142 -24.47 -0.87 14.19
C SER A 142 -23.52 -1.77 13.40
N ILE A 143 -24.09 -2.73 12.67
CA ILE A 143 -23.33 -3.62 11.80
C ILE A 143 -22.90 -2.85 10.55
N VAL A 144 -21.65 -3.08 10.15
CA VAL A 144 -21.05 -2.49 8.95
C VAL A 144 -21.08 -3.50 7.81
N TYR A 145 -21.67 -3.09 6.69
CA TYR A 145 -21.84 -3.90 5.52
C TYR A 145 -20.98 -3.38 4.36
N PHE A 146 -20.13 -4.27 3.86
CA PHE A 146 -19.25 -4.09 2.72
C PHE A 146 -19.82 -4.72 1.43
N LYS A 147 -21.05 -5.24 1.48
CA LYS A 147 -21.79 -5.82 0.36
C LYS A 147 -22.93 -4.94 -0.14
N SER A 148 -23.47 -5.27 -1.31
CA SER A 148 -24.59 -4.54 -1.95
C SER A 148 -25.92 -4.81 -1.28
N ASP A 149 -26.12 -6.06 -0.88
CA ASP A 149 -27.35 -6.56 -0.31
C ASP A 149 -27.32 -6.32 1.20
N VAL A 150 -27.87 -5.19 1.62
CA VAL A 150 -27.86 -4.79 3.03
C VAL A 150 -29.29 -4.91 3.55
N PRO A 151 -29.51 -5.67 4.65
CA PRO A 151 -30.84 -5.80 5.25
C PRO A 151 -31.45 -4.43 5.51
N GLU A 152 -32.76 -4.28 5.26
CA GLU A 152 -33.47 -3.07 5.61
C GLU A 152 -33.55 -2.90 7.14
N THR A 153 -33.58 -1.67 7.60
CA THR A 153 -33.66 -1.34 9.03
C THR A 153 -34.97 -1.89 9.60
N ALA A 154 -34.88 -2.87 10.50
CA ALA A 154 -36.03 -3.36 11.26
C ALA A 154 -36.20 -2.58 12.57
N GLU A 155 -37.44 -2.44 13.04
CA GLU A 155 -37.75 -1.72 14.29
C GLU A 155 -37.01 -2.35 15.48
N GLY A 156 -36.25 -1.54 16.21
CA GLY A 156 -35.48 -1.97 17.39
C GLY A 156 -34.04 -2.42 17.11
N ILE A 157 -33.61 -2.52 15.84
CA ILE A 157 -32.23 -2.86 15.47
C ILE A 157 -31.46 -1.59 15.07
N PRO A 158 -30.20 -1.43 15.51
CA PRO A 158 -29.32 -0.35 15.04
C PRO A 158 -29.26 -0.23 13.51
N ALA A 159 -29.27 1.00 13.00
CA ALA A 159 -29.25 1.24 11.55
C ALA A 159 -27.96 0.65 10.93
N PRO A 160 -28.06 -0.11 9.82
CA PRO A 160 -26.91 -0.71 9.17
C PRO A 160 -26.10 0.32 8.39
N LEU A 161 -24.76 0.21 8.45
CA LEU A 161 -23.87 1.15 7.79
C LEU A 161 -23.30 0.58 6.49
N ARG A 162 -23.53 1.26 5.37
CA ARG A 162 -23.18 0.77 4.02
C ARG A 162 -21.84 1.33 3.55
N PHE A 163 -20.82 0.49 3.46
CA PHE A 163 -19.43 0.87 3.11
C PHE A 163 -18.92 0.29 1.80
N ARG A 164 -19.80 -0.28 0.95
CA ARG A 164 -19.41 -0.85 -0.36
C ARG A 164 -18.49 0.05 -1.21
N LYS A 165 -18.70 1.37 -1.18
CA LYS A 165 -17.91 2.34 -1.97
C LYS A 165 -16.48 2.57 -1.45
N LEU A 166 -16.14 2.04 -0.27
CA LEU A 166 -14.82 2.19 0.36
C LEU A 166 -13.90 1.00 0.08
N ILE A 167 -14.38 0.04 -0.71
CA ILE A 167 -13.62 -1.17 -1.03
C ILE A 167 -13.08 -1.01 -2.43
N ASP A 168 -11.77 -1.12 -2.55
CA ASP A 168 -11.15 -1.49 -3.81
C ASP A 168 -11.39 -2.99 -4.01
N LEU A 169 -12.41 -3.29 -4.82
CA LEU A 169 -12.79 -4.64 -5.15
C LEU A 169 -11.66 -5.33 -5.91
N VAL A 170 -11.34 -6.55 -5.50
CA VAL A 170 -10.45 -7.39 -6.30
C VAL A 170 -11.26 -7.94 -7.46
N ILE A 171 -10.91 -7.54 -8.69
CA ILE A 171 -11.43 -8.16 -9.90
C ILE A 171 -10.66 -9.47 -10.10
N PHE A 172 -11.29 -10.60 -9.80
CA PHE A 172 -10.77 -11.91 -10.18
C PHE A 172 -11.14 -12.14 -11.65
N TYR A 173 -10.13 -12.29 -12.52
CA TYR A 173 -10.28 -12.80 -13.88
C TYR A 173 -10.23 -14.33 -13.89
#